data_AF-A0A7L5FI68-F1
#
_entry.id   AF-A0A7L5FI68-F1
#
_cell.length_a   1.000
_cell.length_b   1.000
_cell.length_c   1.000
_cell.angle_alpha   90.00
_cell.angle_beta   90.00
_cell.angle_gamma   90.00
#
_symmetry.space_group_name_H-M   'P 1'
#
loop_
_entity.id
_entity.type
_entity.pdbx_description
1 polymer ?
#
loop_
_entity_poly.entity_id
_entity_poly.type
_entity_poly.pdbx_seq_one_letter_code
_entity_poly.pdbx_strand_id
1 'polypeptide(L)'
;MKQTLLLILSITSFSYGQTKYDDFDKLISEANNFRTDEIYEQAILKYKDALEILTPNSSTPFFNLSECALKLKNNKLADEWIRKGISEGGAQMEYLRKYKGFSDIQNDEFYQTIINDYNNLRQQYFSTIKNIDVYLEIEELTARDQFVRKIDDYISGRTEKDMENAMKGWQVAKEKNDTIAAKKYQKLLFPKPNKEYKELQNELMRKVDSLNIERLMEIIKEHGWQERAWIILWHQRGNHDEDNYVWNYFRPLINKEIEEGKLSRSFWSAFDQFKEMMNSGNMGTIQIGEKPKETIKVKEKKIKD
;
A
#
# COMPACT_ATOMS: atom_id res chain seq x y z
N MET A 1 9.51 44.34 -45.39
CA MET A 1 9.64 42.87 -45.29
C MET A 1 9.87 42.54 -43.83
N LYS A 2 8.83 42.14 -43.09
CA LYS A 2 8.38 40.74 -42.93
C LYS A 2 9.45 39.90 -42.22
N GLN A 3 9.27 39.75 -40.90
CA GLN A 3 9.06 38.49 -40.16
C GLN A 3 9.77 38.50 -38.80
N THR A 4 8.98 38.87 -37.79
CA THR A 4 8.75 38.14 -36.55
C THR A 4 9.75 37.04 -36.18
N LEU A 5 10.38 37.16 -35.01
CA LEU A 5 10.54 36.02 -34.11
C LEU A 5 10.11 36.43 -32.71
N LEU A 6 8.85 36.12 -32.41
CA LEU A 6 8.28 36.14 -31.07
C LEU A 6 8.97 35.01 -30.30
N LEU A 7 9.79 35.33 -29.30
CA LEU A 7 10.29 34.32 -28.37
C LEU A 7 9.12 33.95 -27.45
N ILE A 8 8.42 32.88 -27.80
CA ILE A 8 7.32 32.34 -27.01
C ILE A 8 7.87 31.87 -25.66
N LEU A 9 7.25 32.33 -24.57
CA LEU A 9 7.38 31.79 -23.23
C LEU A 9 7.22 30.26 -23.26
N SER A 10 8.30 29.54 -23.02
CA SER A 10 8.27 28.13 -22.67
C SER A 10 9.25 27.87 -21.53
N ILE A 11 9.04 28.57 -20.42
CA ILE A 11 9.69 28.26 -19.14
C ILE A 11 8.61 27.91 -18.12
N THR A 12 8.48 26.59 -17.97
CA THR A 12 8.15 25.85 -16.74
C THR A 12 6.75 25.96 -16.16
N SER A 13 5.83 25.17 -16.73
CA SER A 13 4.72 24.57 -15.96
C SER A 13 5.14 23.30 -15.19
N PHE A 14 6.44 23.00 -15.11
CA PHE A 14 6.97 21.72 -14.59
C PHE A 14 7.04 21.60 -13.06
N SER A 15 6.50 22.55 -12.28
CA SER A 15 6.61 22.51 -10.81
C SER A 15 5.29 22.34 -10.05
N TYR A 16 4.14 22.23 -10.73
CA TYR A 16 2.84 22.10 -10.04
C TYR A 16 2.43 20.66 -9.74
N GLY A 17 2.97 19.66 -10.44
CA GLY A 17 2.53 18.26 -10.28
C GLY A 17 2.93 17.63 -8.94
N GLN A 18 4.05 18.05 -8.36
CA GLN A 18 4.60 17.40 -7.17
C GLN A 18 4.00 17.92 -5.86
N THR A 19 3.47 19.15 -5.85
CA THR A 19 2.92 19.78 -4.63
C THR A 19 1.75 19.00 -4.09
N LYS A 20 0.84 18.48 -4.95
CA LYS A 20 -0.36 17.77 -4.46
C LYS A 20 -0.04 16.49 -3.69
N TYR A 21 0.96 15.71 -4.12
CA TYR A 21 1.35 14.48 -3.41
C TYR A 21 2.12 14.83 -2.14
N ASP A 22 3.03 15.80 -2.19
CA ASP A 22 3.75 16.27 -1.00
C ASP A 22 2.78 16.83 0.06
N ASP A 23 1.79 17.62 -0.35
CA ASP A 23 0.76 18.21 0.51
C ASP A 23 -0.17 17.14 1.06
N PHE A 24 -0.62 16.20 0.21
CA PHE A 24 -1.40 15.04 0.61
C PHE A 24 -0.67 14.23 1.68
N ASP A 25 0.57 13.79 1.40
CA ASP A 25 1.34 12.93 2.31
C ASP A 25 1.62 13.65 3.65
N LYS A 26 1.92 14.95 3.60
CA LYS A 26 2.09 15.77 4.80
C LYS A 26 0.82 15.80 5.64
N LEU A 27 -0.34 16.07 5.02
CA LEU A 27 -1.61 16.13 5.73
C LEU A 27 -2.03 14.77 6.29
N ILE A 28 -1.79 13.68 5.54
CA ILE A 28 -2.01 12.31 6.02
C ILE A 28 -1.11 12.00 7.22
N SER A 29 0.17 12.38 7.17
CA SER A 29 1.09 12.21 8.30
C SER A 29 0.63 12.99 9.53
N GLU A 30 0.27 14.26 9.38
CA GLU A 30 -0.31 15.08 10.47
C GLU A 30 -1.59 14.45 11.04
N ALA A 31 -2.49 13.99 10.18
CA ALA A 31 -3.75 13.35 10.58
C ALA A 31 -3.52 12.04 11.35
N ASN A 32 -2.55 11.22 10.93
CA ASN A 32 -2.18 9.99 11.61
C ASN A 32 -1.59 10.26 13.01
N ASN A 33 -0.80 11.32 13.15
CA ASN A 33 -0.26 11.73 14.45
C ASN A 33 -1.39 12.19 15.38
N PHE A 34 -2.26 13.10 14.93
CA PHE A 34 -3.43 13.52 15.73
C PHE A 34 -4.34 12.35 16.11
N ARG A 35 -4.58 11.40 15.20
CA ARG A 35 -5.37 10.19 15.48
C ARG A 35 -4.71 9.33 16.55
N THR A 36 -3.38 9.18 16.50
CA THR A 36 -2.60 8.43 17.49
C THR A 36 -2.63 9.09 18.86
N ASP A 37 -2.61 10.42 18.88
CA ASP A 37 -2.71 11.24 20.10
C ASP A 37 -4.16 11.40 20.61
N GLU A 38 -5.13 10.71 19.97
CA GLU A 38 -6.57 10.77 20.27
C GLU A 38 -7.21 12.17 20.10
N ILE A 39 -6.57 13.03 19.31
CA ILE A 39 -6.99 14.39 18.97
C ILE A 39 -7.87 14.33 17.70
N TYR A 40 -9.06 13.71 17.82
CA TYR A 40 -9.86 13.25 16.69
C TYR A 40 -10.44 14.37 15.81
N GLU A 41 -10.85 15.51 16.38
CA GLU A 41 -11.40 16.62 15.60
C GLU A 41 -10.36 17.17 14.61
N GLN A 42 -9.12 17.38 15.07
CA GLN A 42 -8.01 17.86 14.25
C GLN A 42 -7.59 16.78 13.24
N ALA A 43 -7.58 15.50 13.63
CA ALA A 43 -7.31 14.40 12.70
C ALA A 43 -8.31 14.40 11.53
N ILE A 44 -9.62 14.55 11.82
CA ILE A 44 -10.67 14.61 10.80
C ILE A 44 -10.45 15.77 9.83
N LEU A 45 -10.12 16.97 10.33
CA LEU A 45 -9.85 18.12 9.47
C LEU A 45 -8.69 17.82 8.50
N LYS A 46 -7.58 17.27 9.02
CA LYS A 46 -6.41 16.96 8.20
C LYS A 46 -6.67 15.85 7.17
N TYR A 47 -7.43 14.82 7.51
CA TYR A 47 -7.83 13.82 6.52
C TYR A 47 -8.73 14.39 5.44
N LYS A 48 -9.67 15.28 5.79
CA LYS A 48 -10.54 15.94 4.81
C LYS A 48 -9.73 16.81 3.86
N ASP A 49 -8.86 17.67 4.39
CA ASP A 49 -7.97 18.52 3.61
C ASP A 49 -7.12 17.68 2.64
N ALA A 50 -6.58 16.54 3.10
CA ALA A 50 -5.83 15.62 2.24
C ALA A 50 -6.70 15.05 1.12
N LEU A 51 -7.89 14.53 1.45
CA LEU A 51 -8.78 13.88 0.49
C LEU A 51 -9.42 14.85 -0.52
N GLU A 52 -9.45 16.15 -0.20
CA GLU A 52 -9.82 17.21 -1.16
C GLU A 52 -8.71 17.49 -2.19
N ILE A 53 -7.44 17.31 -1.81
CA ILE A 53 -6.29 17.49 -2.72
C ILE A 53 -6.15 16.32 -3.68
N LEU A 54 -6.31 15.10 -3.17
CA LEU A 54 -6.09 13.87 -3.93
C LEU A 54 -6.96 12.74 -3.39
N THR A 55 -7.69 12.07 -4.28
CA THR A 55 -8.32 10.78 -4.01
C THR A 55 -7.29 9.66 -4.19
N PRO A 56 -6.83 8.99 -3.13
CA PRO A 56 -5.85 7.93 -3.25
C PRO A 56 -6.50 6.63 -3.75
N ASN A 57 -5.72 5.78 -4.42
CA ASN A 57 -6.15 4.40 -4.73
C ASN A 57 -6.01 3.48 -3.50
N SER A 58 -6.56 3.94 -2.38
CA SER A 58 -6.50 3.28 -1.07
C SER A 58 -7.66 3.74 -0.21
N SER A 59 -8.35 2.79 0.41
CA SER A 59 -9.42 3.07 1.35
C SER A 59 -8.95 3.50 2.75
N THR A 60 -7.67 3.30 3.08
CA THR A 60 -7.15 3.50 4.44
C THR A 60 -7.38 4.92 4.98
N PRO A 61 -7.08 6.01 4.25
CA PRO A 61 -7.32 7.36 4.76
C PRO A 61 -8.80 7.64 5.04
N PHE A 62 -9.71 7.17 4.19
CA PHE A 62 -11.16 7.28 4.38
C PHE A 62 -11.60 6.53 5.65
N PHE A 63 -11.08 5.33 5.86
CA PHE A 63 -11.41 4.51 7.03
C PHE A 63 -10.82 5.08 8.32
N ASN A 64 -9.60 5.61 8.30
CA ASN A 64 -9.00 6.29 9.44
C ASN A 64 -9.80 7.55 9.84
N LEU A 65 -10.27 8.33 8.87
CA LEU A 65 -11.19 9.45 9.13
C LEU A 65 -12.49 8.95 9.76
N SER A 66 -13.09 7.89 9.19
CA SER A 66 -14.32 7.29 9.71
C SER A 66 -14.15 6.78 11.14
N GLU A 67 -13.02 6.15 11.46
CA GLU A 67 -12.66 5.73 12.82
C GLU A 67 -12.68 6.92 13.79
N CYS A 68 -12.04 8.04 13.41
CA CYS A 68 -12.06 9.26 14.23
C CYS A 68 -13.50 9.77 14.46
N ALA A 69 -14.34 9.75 13.42
CA ALA A 69 -15.74 10.15 13.52
C ALA A 69 -16.53 9.25 14.48
N LEU A 70 -16.29 7.94 14.46
CA LEU A 70 -16.89 6.99 15.40
C LEU A 70 -16.47 7.25 16.84
N LYS A 71 -15.19 7.58 17.08
CA LYS A 71 -14.70 7.95 18.42
C LYS A 71 -15.39 9.21 18.98
N LEU A 72 -15.83 10.10 18.10
CA LEU A 72 -16.65 11.27 18.43
C LEU A 72 -18.17 10.99 18.40
N LYS A 73 -18.59 9.73 18.26
CA LYS A 73 -20.00 9.30 18.16
C LYS A 73 -20.77 9.97 17.01
N ASN A 74 -20.08 10.37 15.95
CA ASN A 74 -20.67 10.98 14.76
C ASN A 74 -20.90 9.92 13.67
N ASN A 75 -21.93 9.09 13.86
CA ASN A 75 -22.24 7.98 12.96
C ASN A 75 -22.57 8.45 11.53
N LYS A 76 -23.16 9.63 11.37
CA LYS A 76 -23.47 10.20 10.06
C LYS A 76 -22.19 10.47 9.25
N LEU A 77 -21.19 11.07 9.90
CA LEU A 77 -19.90 11.32 9.26
C LEU A 77 -19.16 10.00 9.00
N ALA A 78 -19.19 9.07 9.95
CA ALA A 78 -18.60 7.74 9.74
C ALA A 78 -19.23 7.01 8.54
N ASP A 79 -20.56 6.97 8.41
CA ASP A 79 -21.26 6.37 7.27
C ASP A 79 -20.79 6.97 5.94
N GLU A 80 -20.74 8.30 5.83
CA GLU A 80 -20.28 9.00 4.63
C GLU A 80 -18.88 8.52 4.20
N TRP A 81 -17.93 8.51 5.14
CA TRP A 81 -16.53 8.24 4.83
C TRP A 81 -16.23 6.75 4.67
N ILE A 82 -16.96 5.85 5.32
CA ILE A 82 -16.87 4.41 5.04
C ILE A 82 -17.33 4.16 3.60
N ARG A 83 -18.46 4.75 3.19
CA ARG A 83 -18.98 4.60 1.83
C ARG A 83 -17.99 5.12 0.79
N LYS A 84 -17.41 6.31 1.00
CA LYS A 84 -16.33 6.84 0.15
C LYS A 84 -15.09 5.95 0.11
N GLY A 85 -14.71 5.34 1.23
CA GLY A 85 -13.62 4.35 1.24
C GLY A 85 -13.88 3.16 0.32
N ILE A 86 -15.14 2.77 0.11
CA ILE A 86 -15.54 1.68 -0.80
C ILE A 86 -15.65 2.19 -2.25
N SER A 87 -16.34 3.31 -2.47
CA SER A 87 -16.69 3.83 -3.80
C SER A 87 -15.57 4.63 -4.48
N GLU A 88 -14.67 5.22 -3.71
CA GLU A 88 -13.55 6.01 -4.23
C GLU A 88 -12.21 5.33 -3.89
N GLY A 89 -12.04 4.91 -2.64
CA GLY A 89 -10.81 4.23 -2.19
C GLY A 89 -10.71 2.75 -2.58
N GLY A 90 -11.79 2.17 -3.10
CA GLY A 90 -11.80 0.82 -3.65
C GLY A 90 -11.73 -0.33 -2.63
N ALA A 91 -12.12 -0.10 -1.37
CA ALA A 91 -12.05 -1.10 -0.31
C ALA A 91 -12.67 -2.44 -0.71
N GLN A 92 -11.92 -3.53 -0.59
CA GLN A 92 -12.48 -4.88 -0.70
C GLN A 92 -13.27 -5.23 0.57
N MET A 93 -14.31 -6.07 0.42
CA MET A 93 -15.21 -6.51 1.51
C MET A 93 -14.42 -7.10 2.68
N GLU A 94 -13.39 -7.87 2.37
CA GLU A 94 -12.54 -8.47 3.40
C GLU A 94 -11.84 -7.39 4.24
N TYR A 95 -11.22 -6.40 3.59
CA TYR A 95 -10.58 -5.30 4.29
C TYR A 95 -11.59 -4.49 5.10
N LEU A 96 -12.75 -4.15 4.54
CA LEU A 96 -13.85 -3.48 5.25
C LEU A 96 -14.24 -4.21 6.54
N ARG A 97 -14.44 -5.54 6.46
CA ARG A 97 -14.85 -6.36 7.61
C ARG A 97 -13.75 -6.57 8.64
N LYS A 98 -12.49 -6.63 8.21
CA LYS A 98 -11.33 -6.85 9.10
C LYS A 98 -10.73 -5.54 9.63
N TYR A 99 -11.17 -4.38 9.15
CA TYR A 99 -10.64 -3.09 9.60
C TYR A 99 -10.94 -2.89 11.10
N LYS A 100 -9.87 -2.83 11.90
CA LYS A 100 -9.95 -2.82 13.37
C LYS A 100 -10.81 -1.66 13.90
N GLY A 101 -10.74 -0.49 13.27
CA GLY A 101 -11.51 0.69 13.70
C GLY A 101 -13.03 0.52 13.59
N PHE A 102 -13.51 -0.53 12.93
CA PHE A 102 -14.95 -0.83 12.78
C PHE A 102 -15.41 -2.05 13.61
N SER A 103 -14.57 -2.60 14.50
CA SER A 103 -14.92 -3.80 15.29
C SER A 103 -16.21 -3.63 16.08
N ASP A 104 -16.45 -2.43 16.60
CA ASP A 104 -17.53 -2.18 17.56
C ASP A 104 -18.86 -1.87 16.88
N ILE A 105 -18.84 -1.51 15.59
CA ILE A 105 -20.03 -1.14 14.83
C ILE A 105 -20.55 -2.25 13.92
N GLN A 106 -19.92 -3.43 13.93
CA GLN A 106 -20.26 -4.49 12.98
C GLN A 106 -21.72 -4.95 13.06
N ASN A 107 -22.37 -4.79 14.20
CA ASN A 107 -23.78 -5.15 14.40
C ASN A 107 -24.74 -3.95 14.32
N ASP A 108 -24.22 -2.74 14.10
CA ASP A 108 -25.03 -1.54 14.04
C ASP A 108 -25.82 -1.47 12.74
N GLU A 109 -27.05 -0.97 12.80
CA GLU A 109 -27.97 -0.92 11.65
C GLU A 109 -27.35 -0.15 10.47
N PHE A 110 -26.73 1.00 10.73
CA PHE A 110 -26.13 1.81 9.66
C PHE A 110 -24.97 1.08 8.96
N TYR A 111 -24.15 0.34 9.70
CA TYR A 111 -23.06 -0.45 9.12
C TYR A 111 -23.62 -1.61 8.28
N GLN A 112 -24.68 -2.26 8.74
CA GLN A 112 -25.38 -3.29 7.95
C GLN A 112 -25.97 -2.71 6.65
N THR A 113 -26.48 -1.48 6.67
CA THR A 113 -26.90 -0.79 5.44
C THR A 113 -25.72 -0.62 4.47
N ILE A 114 -24.54 -0.21 4.95
CA ILE A 114 -23.33 -0.10 4.11
C ILE A 114 -22.96 -1.45 3.50
N ILE A 115 -23.03 -2.54 4.27
CA ILE A 115 -22.75 -3.89 3.77
C ILE A 115 -23.74 -4.28 2.66
N ASN A 116 -25.03 -3.96 2.81
CA ASN A 116 -26.04 -4.24 1.79
C ASN A 116 -25.81 -3.42 0.51
N ASP A 117 -25.32 -2.19 0.64
CA ASP A 117 -25.02 -1.30 -0.49
C ASP A 117 -23.67 -1.58 -1.16
N TYR A 118 -22.84 -2.44 -0.57
CA TYR A 118 -21.43 -2.63 -0.94
C TYR A 118 -21.22 -2.88 -2.44
N ASN A 119 -22.04 -3.72 -3.08
CA ASN A 119 -21.87 -4.02 -4.49
C ASN A 119 -22.07 -2.79 -5.37
N ASN A 120 -23.05 -1.94 -5.04
CA ASN A 120 -23.31 -0.70 -5.77
C ASN A 120 -22.16 0.29 -5.56
N LEU A 121 -21.63 0.40 -4.33
CA LEU A 121 -20.48 1.24 -4.03
C LEU A 121 -19.23 0.76 -4.77
N ARG A 122 -18.97 -0.56 -4.85
CA ARG A 122 -17.84 -1.10 -5.63
C ARG A 122 -17.97 -0.83 -7.12
N GLN A 123 -19.17 -0.88 -7.67
CA GLN A 123 -19.39 -0.53 -9.08
C GLN A 123 -19.02 0.93 -9.37
N GLN A 124 -19.27 1.84 -8.42
CA GLN A 124 -18.83 3.23 -8.54
C GLN A 124 -17.30 3.33 -8.60
N TYR A 125 -16.58 2.57 -7.77
CA TYR A 125 -15.11 2.55 -7.87
C TYR A 125 -14.65 2.05 -9.24
N PHE A 126 -15.17 0.92 -9.71
CA PHE A 126 -14.76 0.34 -10.99
C PHE A 126 -15.06 1.26 -12.17
N SER A 127 -16.11 2.07 -12.12
CA SER A 127 -16.43 3.02 -13.19
C SER A 127 -15.45 4.19 -13.28
N THR A 128 -14.64 4.45 -12.24
CA THR A 128 -13.57 5.46 -12.27
C THR A 128 -12.29 4.98 -12.96
N ILE A 129 -12.16 3.67 -13.19
CA ILE A 129 -10.95 3.08 -13.77
C ILE A 129 -10.91 3.36 -15.27
N LYS A 130 -9.92 4.14 -15.70
CA LYS A 130 -9.78 4.56 -17.10
C LYS A 130 -9.57 3.41 -18.09
N ASN A 131 -8.80 2.39 -17.69
CA ASN A 131 -8.53 1.21 -18.50
C ASN A 131 -8.74 -0.04 -17.63
N ILE A 132 -9.95 -0.59 -17.72
CA ILE A 132 -10.34 -1.74 -16.90
C ILE A 132 -9.58 -3.01 -17.28
N ASP A 133 -9.24 -3.19 -18.56
CA ASP A 133 -8.51 -4.37 -19.03
C ASP A 133 -7.11 -4.43 -18.42
N VAL A 134 -6.37 -3.31 -18.46
CA VAL A 134 -5.05 -3.21 -17.82
C VAL A 134 -5.15 -3.38 -16.30
N TYR A 135 -6.18 -2.81 -15.68
CA TYR A 135 -6.41 -3.01 -14.24
C TYR A 135 -6.60 -4.50 -13.92
N LEU A 136 -7.45 -5.21 -14.67
CA LEU A 136 -7.72 -6.63 -14.44
C LEU A 136 -6.47 -7.48 -14.68
N GLU A 137 -5.65 -7.10 -15.64
CA GLU A 137 -4.39 -7.77 -15.90
C GLU A 137 -3.39 -7.60 -14.72
N ILE A 138 -3.27 -6.40 -14.14
CA ILE A 138 -2.47 -6.20 -12.92
C ILE A 138 -3.01 -7.00 -11.72
N GLU A 139 -4.34 -7.11 -11.59
CA GLU A 139 -4.95 -7.95 -10.56
C GLU A 139 -4.64 -9.42 -10.77
N GLU A 140 -4.60 -9.90 -12.01
CA GLU A 140 -4.21 -11.28 -12.34
C GLU A 140 -2.75 -11.56 -11.94
N LEU A 141 -1.82 -10.65 -12.28
CA LEU A 141 -0.42 -10.77 -11.86
C LEU A 141 -0.29 -10.83 -10.33
N THR A 142 -1.04 -9.97 -9.63
CA THR A 142 -1.09 -9.94 -8.16
C THR A 142 -1.67 -11.23 -7.59
N ALA A 143 -2.77 -11.74 -8.15
CA ALA A 143 -3.39 -12.99 -7.72
C ALA A 143 -2.44 -14.18 -7.90
N ARG A 144 -1.72 -14.25 -9.03
CA ARG A 144 -0.72 -15.28 -9.31
C ARG A 144 0.43 -15.26 -8.29
N ASP A 145 0.92 -14.07 -7.94
CA ASP A 145 1.93 -13.89 -6.90
C ASP A 145 1.43 -14.32 -5.52
N GLN A 146 0.24 -13.87 -5.11
CA GLN A 146 -0.30 -14.21 -3.79
C GLN A 146 -0.60 -15.71 -3.67
N PHE A 147 -1.05 -16.33 -4.76
CA PHE A 147 -1.30 -17.77 -4.80
C PHE A 147 -0.04 -18.59 -4.47
N VAL A 148 1.09 -18.30 -5.14
CA VAL A 148 2.32 -19.07 -4.91
C VAL A 148 2.88 -18.87 -3.50
N ARG A 149 2.70 -17.67 -2.92
CA ARG A 149 3.11 -17.38 -1.54
C ARG A 149 2.26 -18.12 -0.51
N LYS A 150 0.98 -18.36 -0.82
CA LYS A 150 0.01 -19.08 0.03
C LYS A 150 -0.14 -20.57 -0.34
N ILE A 151 0.64 -21.10 -1.28
CA ILE A 151 0.46 -22.47 -1.79
C ILE A 151 0.49 -23.54 -0.68
N ASP A 152 1.29 -23.32 0.36
CA ASP A 152 1.36 -24.21 1.51
C ASP A 152 0.07 -24.26 2.32
N ASP A 153 -0.60 -23.12 2.48
CA ASP A 153 -1.88 -23.06 3.18
C ASP A 153 -2.95 -23.83 2.39
N TYR A 154 -2.96 -23.69 1.06
CA TYR A 154 -3.88 -24.44 0.19
C TYR A 154 -3.64 -25.94 0.24
N ILE A 155 -2.38 -26.39 0.13
CA ILE A 155 -2.04 -27.82 0.11
C ILE A 155 -2.28 -28.45 1.49
N SER A 156 -1.97 -27.73 2.57
CA SER A 156 -2.16 -28.23 3.93
C SER A 156 -3.61 -28.12 4.43
N GLY A 157 -4.50 -27.47 3.65
CA GLY A 157 -5.89 -27.23 4.04
C GLY A 157 -6.03 -26.28 5.23
N ARG A 158 -4.99 -25.49 5.55
CA ARG A 158 -5.05 -24.50 6.63
C ARG A 158 -5.86 -23.30 6.18
N THR A 159 -6.83 -22.92 6.99
CA THR A 159 -7.59 -21.70 6.78
C THR A 159 -6.90 -20.52 7.46
N GLU A 160 -7.22 -19.29 7.04
CA GLU A 160 -6.75 -18.09 7.73
C GLU A 160 -7.17 -18.06 9.21
N LYS A 161 -8.34 -18.64 9.52
CA LYS A 161 -8.84 -18.77 10.89
C LYS A 161 -7.98 -19.72 11.72
N ASP A 162 -7.47 -20.80 11.12
CA ASP A 162 -6.53 -21.70 11.80
C ASP A 162 -5.23 -20.98 12.12
N MET A 163 -4.72 -20.18 11.18
CA MET A 163 -3.52 -19.36 11.36
C MET A 163 -3.73 -18.29 12.43
N GLU A 164 -4.86 -17.59 12.42
CA GLU A 164 -5.21 -16.58 13.41
C GLU A 164 -5.31 -17.18 14.83
N ASN A 165 -6.00 -18.31 14.96
CA ASN A 165 -6.13 -19.04 16.22
C ASN A 165 -4.76 -19.53 16.72
N ALA A 166 -3.92 -20.04 15.81
CA ALA A 166 -2.57 -20.46 16.16
C ALA A 166 -1.70 -19.27 16.58
N MET A 167 -1.83 -18.11 15.94
CA MET A 167 -1.09 -16.89 16.28
C MET A 167 -1.49 -16.37 17.67
N LYS A 168 -2.80 -16.28 17.95
CA LYS A 168 -3.33 -15.89 19.27
C LYS A 168 -2.88 -16.87 20.34
N GLY A 169 -3.00 -18.17 20.08
CA GLY A 169 -2.54 -19.21 20.99
C GLY A 169 -1.04 -19.13 21.28
N TRP A 170 -0.23 -18.83 20.26
CA TRP A 170 1.21 -18.65 20.40
C TRP A 170 1.58 -17.42 21.23
N GLN A 171 0.91 -16.29 21.02
CA GLN A 171 1.09 -15.06 21.80
C GLN A 171 0.76 -15.29 23.27
N VAL A 172 -0.42 -15.85 23.56
CA VAL A 172 -0.84 -16.18 24.94
C VAL A 172 0.13 -17.16 25.61
N ALA A 173 0.61 -18.17 24.86
CA ALA A 173 1.60 -19.11 25.39
C ALA A 173 2.93 -18.44 25.73
N LYS A 174 3.37 -17.48 24.91
CA LYS A 174 4.57 -16.67 25.19
C LYS A 174 4.39 -15.79 26.43
N GLU A 175 3.28 -15.09 26.54
CA GLU A 175 2.96 -14.24 27.70
C GLU A 175 2.94 -15.04 29.01
N LYS A 176 2.45 -16.30 28.95
CA LYS A 176 2.39 -17.21 30.09
C LYS A 176 3.67 -18.02 30.32
N ASN A 177 4.72 -17.84 29.52
CA ASN A 177 5.92 -18.68 29.52
C ASN A 177 5.64 -20.20 29.35
N ASP A 178 4.53 -20.56 28.70
CA ASP A 178 4.19 -21.96 28.38
C ASP A 178 4.95 -22.42 27.13
N THR A 179 6.13 -22.99 27.35
CA THR A 179 7.02 -23.43 26.27
C THR A 179 6.47 -24.61 25.45
N ILE A 180 5.56 -25.42 26.02
CA ILE A 180 4.97 -26.58 25.33
C ILE A 180 3.89 -26.10 24.37
N ALA A 181 2.96 -25.26 24.85
CA ALA A 181 1.94 -24.66 24.01
C ALA A 181 2.55 -23.76 22.93
N ALA A 182 3.57 -22.97 23.27
CA ALA A 182 4.27 -22.13 22.30
C ALA A 182 4.89 -22.97 21.18
N LYS A 183 5.56 -24.09 21.49
CA LYS A 183 6.10 -25.01 20.46
C LYS A 183 5.01 -25.66 19.62
N LYS A 184 3.86 -26.02 20.22
CA LYS A 184 2.71 -26.59 19.49
C LYS A 184 2.20 -25.60 18.45
N TYR A 185 1.90 -24.36 18.85
CA TYR A 185 1.40 -23.35 17.92
C TYR A 185 2.44 -22.91 16.90
N GLN A 186 3.72 -22.84 17.29
CA GLN A 186 4.80 -22.54 16.36
C GLN A 186 4.88 -23.57 15.21
N LYS A 187 4.66 -24.86 15.49
CA LYS A 187 4.63 -25.89 14.43
C LYS A 187 3.46 -25.74 13.47
N LEU A 188 2.33 -25.20 13.93
CA LEU A 188 1.16 -24.92 13.08
C LEU A 188 1.38 -23.68 12.21
N LEU A 189 1.97 -22.63 12.79
CA LEU A 189 2.27 -21.36 12.09
C LEU A 189 3.42 -21.49 11.10
N PHE A 190 4.43 -22.29 11.47
CA PHE A 190 5.66 -22.47 10.71
C PHE A 190 5.92 -23.96 10.54
N PRO A 191 5.11 -24.65 9.73
CA PRO A 191 5.41 -26.02 9.35
C PRO A 191 6.83 -26.06 8.78
N LYS A 192 7.56 -27.13 9.07
CA LYS A 192 8.82 -27.41 8.40
C LYS A 192 8.51 -28.36 7.25
N PRO A 193 8.21 -27.87 6.04
CA PRO A 193 8.07 -28.75 4.90
C PRO A 193 9.34 -29.57 4.71
N ASN A 194 9.23 -30.72 4.05
CA ASN A 194 10.41 -31.44 3.62
C ASN A 194 11.25 -30.52 2.68
N LYS A 195 12.54 -30.82 2.58
CA LYS A 195 13.48 -29.96 1.85
C LYS A 195 13.06 -29.79 0.37
N GLU A 196 12.63 -30.87 -0.27
CA GLU A 196 12.20 -30.90 -1.67
C GLU A 196 11.01 -29.98 -1.94
N TYR A 197 10.00 -30.00 -1.07
CA TYR A 197 8.84 -29.13 -1.20
C TYR A 197 9.21 -27.65 -1.01
N LYS A 198 10.10 -27.34 -0.05
CA LYS A 198 10.59 -25.97 0.13
C LYS A 198 11.36 -25.48 -1.10
N GLU A 199 12.17 -26.35 -1.70
CA GLU A 199 12.91 -26.04 -2.93
C GLU A 199 11.95 -25.79 -4.11
N LEU A 200 10.95 -26.65 -4.28
CA LEU A 200 9.90 -26.50 -5.29
C LEU A 200 9.10 -25.19 -5.10
N GLN A 201 8.70 -24.87 -3.87
CA GLN A 201 7.97 -23.63 -3.58
C GLN A 201 8.82 -22.40 -3.92
N ASN A 202 10.09 -22.39 -3.51
CA ASN A 202 11.00 -21.28 -3.83
C ASN A 202 11.24 -21.15 -5.34
N GLU A 203 11.35 -22.27 -6.06
CA GLU A 203 11.47 -22.26 -7.52
C GLU A 203 10.22 -21.67 -8.19
N LEU A 204 9.04 -22.13 -7.76
CA LEU A 204 7.77 -21.62 -8.27
C LEU A 204 7.61 -20.13 -8.00
N MET A 205 7.98 -19.66 -6.80
CA MET A 205 7.98 -18.24 -6.44
C MET A 205 8.89 -17.44 -7.37
N ARG A 206 10.15 -17.86 -7.56
CA ARG A 206 11.09 -17.17 -8.47
C ARG A 206 10.58 -17.11 -9.90
N LYS A 207 9.96 -18.19 -10.38
CA LYS A 207 9.40 -18.25 -11.74
C LYS A 207 8.22 -17.30 -11.89
N VAL A 208 7.28 -17.30 -10.94
CA VAL A 208 6.14 -16.38 -10.92
C VAL A 208 6.60 -14.93 -10.84
N ASP A 209 7.55 -14.63 -9.95
CA ASP A 209 8.14 -13.30 -9.79
C ASP A 209 8.74 -12.81 -11.11
N SER A 210 9.52 -13.66 -11.80
CA SER A 210 10.15 -13.31 -13.09
C SER A 210 9.11 -13.07 -14.18
N LEU A 211 8.15 -13.98 -14.35
CA LEU A 211 7.08 -13.85 -15.36
C LEU A 211 6.16 -12.65 -15.09
N ASN A 212 5.89 -12.35 -13.82
CA ASN A 212 5.13 -11.16 -13.43
C ASN A 212 5.88 -9.89 -13.80
N ILE A 213 7.18 -9.83 -13.51
CA ILE A 213 8.00 -8.66 -13.82
C ILE A 213 8.11 -8.45 -15.33
N GLU A 214 8.38 -9.49 -16.11
CA GLU A 214 8.43 -9.38 -17.58
C GLU A 214 7.12 -8.83 -18.15
N ARG A 215 5.99 -9.40 -17.74
CA ARG A 215 4.68 -8.93 -18.21
C ARG A 215 4.37 -7.52 -17.73
N LEU A 216 4.73 -7.17 -16.49
CA LEU A 216 4.57 -5.82 -15.96
C LEU A 216 5.38 -4.80 -16.75
N MET A 217 6.60 -5.14 -17.16
CA MET A 217 7.43 -4.27 -18.01
C MET A 217 6.76 -4.02 -19.37
N GLU A 218 6.13 -5.03 -19.97
CA GLU A 218 5.36 -4.88 -21.22
C GLU A 218 4.17 -3.94 -21.05
N ILE A 219 3.33 -4.18 -20.03
CA ILE A 219 2.17 -3.33 -19.72
C ILE A 219 2.61 -1.88 -19.53
N ILE A 220 3.69 -1.63 -18.78
CA ILE A 220 4.17 -0.28 -18.50
C ILE A 220 4.75 0.41 -19.73
N LYS A 221 5.38 -0.32 -20.67
CA LYS A 221 5.83 0.27 -21.94
C LYS A 221 4.67 0.84 -22.74
N GLU A 222 3.52 0.18 -22.70
CA GLU A 222 2.34 0.55 -23.49
C GLU A 222 1.44 1.56 -22.76
N HIS A 223 1.32 1.44 -21.44
CA HIS A 223 0.29 2.15 -20.67
C HIS A 223 0.84 3.08 -19.57
N GLY A 224 2.15 3.11 -19.37
CA GLY A 224 2.79 3.85 -18.28
C GLY A 224 2.63 3.17 -16.92
N TRP A 225 3.14 3.80 -15.87
CA TRP A 225 3.07 3.26 -14.51
C TRP A 225 1.63 3.02 -14.05
N GLN A 226 1.38 1.86 -13.45
CA GLN A 226 0.10 1.48 -12.86
C GLN A 226 0.24 1.43 -11.34
N GLU A 227 -0.48 2.29 -10.60
CA GLU A 227 -0.31 2.42 -9.15
C GLU A 227 -0.45 1.09 -8.39
N ARG A 228 -1.39 0.23 -8.81
CA ARG A 228 -1.62 -1.08 -8.18
C ARG A 228 -0.47 -2.07 -8.41
N ALA A 229 0.39 -1.85 -9.41
CA ALA A 229 1.54 -2.71 -9.67
C ALA A 229 2.64 -2.60 -8.61
N TRP A 230 2.54 -1.64 -7.67
CA TRP A 230 3.50 -1.46 -6.58
C TRP A 230 3.74 -2.75 -5.80
N ILE A 231 2.71 -3.60 -5.61
CA ILE A 231 2.83 -4.85 -4.84
C ILE A 231 3.69 -5.90 -5.55
N ILE A 232 3.64 -5.93 -6.89
CA ILE A 232 4.49 -6.82 -7.69
C ILE A 232 5.96 -6.41 -7.52
N LEU A 233 6.22 -5.09 -7.55
CA LEU A 233 7.55 -4.54 -7.35
C LEU A 233 8.03 -4.67 -5.89
N TRP A 234 7.11 -4.57 -4.92
CA TRP A 234 7.38 -4.79 -3.49
C TRP A 234 7.95 -6.17 -3.21
N HIS A 235 7.58 -7.19 -3.98
CA HIS A 235 8.14 -8.52 -3.82
C HIS A 235 9.59 -8.66 -4.30
N GLN A 236 10.09 -7.66 -5.05
CA GLN A 236 11.50 -7.54 -5.44
C GLN A 236 12.31 -6.68 -4.45
N ARG A 237 11.71 -6.18 -3.36
CA ARG A 237 12.33 -5.22 -2.43
C ARG A 237 13.66 -5.65 -1.80
N GLY A 238 13.98 -6.95 -1.81
CA GLY A 238 15.18 -7.48 -1.15
C GLY A 238 16.49 -7.00 -1.77
N ASN A 239 16.44 -6.47 -2.99
CA ASN A 239 17.60 -6.00 -3.73
C ASN A 239 17.31 -4.70 -4.51
N HIS A 240 16.45 -3.82 -3.97
CA HIS A 240 15.99 -2.61 -4.67
C HIS A 240 17.07 -1.58 -4.96
N ASP A 241 18.20 -1.66 -4.27
CA ASP A 241 19.39 -0.83 -4.46
C ASP A 241 20.48 -1.50 -5.30
N GLU A 242 20.31 -2.76 -5.69
CA GLU A 242 21.28 -3.49 -6.51
C GLU A 242 21.05 -3.26 -8.01
N ASP A 243 22.11 -3.33 -8.80
CA ASP A 243 22.01 -3.27 -10.26
C ASP A 243 21.60 -4.64 -10.82
N ASN A 244 20.35 -4.74 -11.24
CA ASN A 244 19.81 -5.91 -11.92
C ASN A 244 18.74 -5.50 -12.94
N TYR A 245 18.31 -6.43 -13.79
CA TYR A 245 17.41 -6.10 -14.90
C TYR A 245 16.07 -5.48 -14.45
N VAL A 246 15.58 -5.85 -13.27
CA VAL A 246 14.35 -5.29 -12.68
C VAL A 246 14.60 -3.83 -12.32
N TRP A 247 15.55 -3.56 -11.43
CA TRP A 247 15.71 -2.22 -10.88
C TRP A 247 16.41 -1.25 -11.83
N ASN A 248 17.20 -1.75 -12.78
CA ASN A 248 17.72 -0.95 -13.88
C ASN A 248 16.60 -0.43 -14.79
N TYR A 249 15.47 -1.15 -14.87
CA TYR A 249 14.28 -0.70 -15.59
C TYR A 249 13.37 0.19 -14.72
N PHE A 250 13.01 -0.28 -13.53
CA PHE A 250 12.00 0.39 -12.70
C PHE A 250 12.51 1.64 -11.99
N ARG A 251 13.77 1.70 -11.50
CA ARG A 251 14.24 2.90 -10.77
C ARG A 251 14.19 4.17 -11.63
N PRO A 252 14.75 4.19 -12.87
CA PRO A 252 14.67 5.39 -13.71
C PRO A 252 13.23 5.76 -14.05
N LEU A 253 12.38 4.76 -14.30
CA LEU A 253 10.97 4.97 -14.62
C LEU A 253 10.21 5.60 -13.45
N ILE A 254 10.30 5.02 -12.26
CA ILE A 254 9.65 5.51 -11.05
C ILE A 254 10.17 6.91 -10.70
N ASN A 255 11.49 7.14 -10.78
CA ASN A 255 12.05 8.46 -10.52
C ASN A 255 11.52 9.51 -11.50
N LYS A 256 11.35 9.15 -12.78
CA LYS A 256 10.72 10.02 -13.76
C LYS A 256 9.25 10.31 -13.43
N GLU A 257 8.47 9.31 -13.03
CA GLU A 257 7.07 9.51 -12.60
C GLU A 257 6.98 10.43 -11.36
N ILE A 258 7.95 10.32 -10.45
CA ILE A 258 8.09 11.22 -9.28
C ILE A 258 8.45 12.64 -9.73
N GLU A 259 9.43 12.81 -10.61
CA GLU A 259 9.85 14.10 -11.16
C GLU A 259 8.72 14.80 -11.93
N GLU A 260 7.89 14.03 -12.63
CA GLU A 260 6.71 14.52 -13.36
C GLU A 260 5.50 14.79 -12.46
N GLY A 261 5.59 14.49 -11.15
CA GLY A 261 4.51 14.71 -10.19
C GLY A 261 3.31 13.76 -10.37
N LYS A 262 3.55 12.58 -10.96
CA LYS A 262 2.55 11.52 -11.14
C LYS A 262 2.59 10.48 -10.02
N LEU A 263 3.65 10.50 -9.22
CA LEU A 263 3.87 9.58 -8.10
C LEU A 263 4.48 10.32 -6.91
N SER A 264 4.17 9.87 -5.70
CA SER A 264 4.72 10.45 -4.47
C SER A 264 6.23 10.17 -4.33
N ARG A 265 6.96 11.14 -3.76
CA ARG A 265 8.37 10.96 -3.32
C ARG A 265 8.52 9.92 -2.23
N SER A 266 7.47 9.64 -1.46
CA SER A 266 7.47 8.60 -0.43
C SER A 266 7.36 7.19 -1.02
N PHE A 267 7.27 7.02 -2.35
CA PHE A 267 7.20 5.70 -2.96
C PHE A 267 8.31 4.76 -2.47
N TRP A 268 9.54 5.27 -2.38
CA TRP A 268 10.70 4.49 -1.95
C TRP A 268 10.76 4.26 -0.44
N SER A 269 10.01 5.00 0.38
CA SER A 269 10.17 4.96 1.84
C SER A 269 9.86 3.58 2.42
N ALA A 270 8.89 2.85 1.87
CA ALA A 270 8.59 1.49 2.27
C ALA A 270 9.75 0.53 2.01
N PHE A 271 10.43 0.68 0.87
CA PHE A 271 11.57 -0.17 0.48
C PHE A 271 12.77 0.10 1.38
N ASP A 272 13.04 1.39 1.65
CA ASP A 272 14.14 1.80 2.51
C ASP A 272 13.93 1.37 3.97
N GLN A 273 12.71 1.51 4.49
CA GLN A 273 12.35 1.01 5.82
C GLN A 273 12.53 -0.51 5.91
N PHE A 274 12.10 -1.28 4.90
CA PHE A 274 12.31 -2.72 4.89
C PHE A 274 13.80 -3.07 4.96
N LYS A 275 14.66 -2.36 4.22
CA LYS A 275 16.10 -2.54 4.27
C LYS A 275 16.68 -2.19 5.64
N GLU A 276 16.27 -1.08 6.24
CA GLU A 276 16.67 -0.71 7.61
C GLU A 276 16.28 -1.81 8.62
N MET A 277 15.07 -2.36 8.50
CA MET A 277 14.60 -3.46 9.35
C MET A 277 15.45 -4.73 9.18
N MET A 278 15.77 -5.10 7.95
CA MET A 278 16.62 -6.27 7.67
C MET A 278 18.05 -6.09 8.19
N ASN A 279 18.61 -4.88 8.09
CA ASN A 279 19.97 -4.57 8.56
C ASN A 279 20.05 -4.45 10.09
N SER A 280 19.03 -3.90 10.73
CA SER A 280 19.00 -3.69 12.19
C SER A 280 18.51 -4.92 12.96
N GLY A 281 17.81 -5.84 12.30
CA GLY A 281 17.12 -6.97 12.94
C GLY A 281 15.85 -6.56 13.70
N ASN A 282 15.48 -5.28 13.70
CA ASN A 282 14.27 -4.77 14.34
C ASN A 282 13.06 -4.93 13.41
N MET A 283 12.28 -5.99 13.64
CA MET A 283 11.06 -6.28 12.88
C MET A 283 9.88 -5.43 13.40
N GLY A 284 9.81 -4.16 12.97
CA GLY A 284 8.68 -3.25 13.19
C GLY A 284 7.63 -3.28 12.07
N THR A 285 6.70 -2.32 12.09
CA THR A 285 5.72 -2.10 11.01
C THR A 285 6.26 -1.05 10.05
N ILE A 286 6.16 -1.30 8.74
CA ILE A 286 6.49 -0.32 7.70
C ILE A 286 5.38 0.73 7.63
N GLN A 287 5.75 2.00 7.76
CA GLN A 287 4.85 3.14 7.64
C GLN A 287 4.91 3.69 6.22
N ILE A 288 3.81 3.56 5.47
CA ILE A 288 3.69 4.12 4.12
C ILE A 288 3.34 5.61 4.24
N GLY A 289 4.08 6.48 3.54
CA GLY A 289 3.84 7.94 3.52
C GLY A 289 4.68 8.77 4.49
N GLU A 290 5.56 8.14 5.29
CA GLU A 290 6.56 8.91 6.05
C GLU A 290 7.62 9.49 5.11
N LYS A 291 8.03 10.73 5.39
CA LYS A 291 9.08 11.43 4.64
C LYS A 291 10.33 10.54 4.53
N PRO A 292 11.03 10.56 3.39
CA PRO A 292 12.42 10.11 3.37
C PRO A 292 13.18 10.90 4.44
N LYS A 293 13.96 10.23 5.31
CA LYS A 293 14.97 10.93 6.12
C LYS A 293 15.83 11.72 5.13
N GLU A 294 15.88 13.04 5.25
CA GLU A 294 16.61 13.91 4.33
C GLU A 294 18.05 13.40 4.13
N THR A 295 18.32 12.85 2.97
CA THR A 295 19.68 12.78 2.43
C THR A 295 19.66 13.26 0.98
N ILE A 296 19.28 14.53 0.82
CA ILE A 296 19.63 15.27 -0.39
C ILE A 296 21.14 15.52 -0.30
N LYS A 297 21.95 14.66 -0.93
CA LYS A 297 23.33 15.01 -1.26
C LYS A 297 23.29 16.13 -2.30
N VAL A 298 23.19 17.37 -1.84
CA VAL A 298 23.48 18.54 -2.68
C VAL A 298 24.95 18.42 -3.07
N LYS A 299 25.22 18.22 -4.36
CA LYS A 299 26.58 18.31 -4.91
C LYS A 299 27.15 19.67 -4.52
N GLU A 300 28.18 19.67 -3.67
CA GLU A 300 29.01 20.84 -3.44
C GLU A 300 29.57 21.31 -4.79
N LYS A 301 29.04 22.43 -5.29
CA LYS A 301 29.69 23.20 -6.34
C LYS A 301 30.95 23.78 -5.69
N LYS A 302 32.10 23.17 -5.99
CA LYS A 302 33.41 23.79 -5.71
C LYS A 302 33.42 25.18 -6.35
N ILE A 303 33.39 26.20 -5.52
CA ILE A 303 33.83 27.54 -5.90
C ILE A 303 35.36 27.43 -6.02
N LYS A 304 35.86 27.78 -7.20
CA LYS A 304 37.29 27.93 -7.47
C LYS A 304 37.77 29.21 -6.77
N ASP A 305 38.82 29.09 -5.99
CA ASP A 305 39.78 30.18 -5.77
C ASP A 305 40.83 30.14 -6.89
#